data_AF-A0A7H9HRA0-F1
#
_entry.id   AF-A0A7H9HRA0-F1
#
_cell.length_a   1.000
_cell.length_b   1.000
_cell.length_c   1.000
_cell.angle_alpha   90.00
_cell.angle_beta   90.00
_cell.angle_gamma   90.00
#
_symmetry.space_group_name_H-M   'P 1'
#
loop_
_entity.id
_entity.type
_entity.pdbx_description
1 polymer ?
#
loop_
_entity_poly.entity_id
_entity_poly.type
_entity_poly.pdbx_seq_one_letter_code
_entity_poly.pdbx_strand_id
1 'polypeptide(L)'
;MNVTRKKGYYDVIAGLSAFECSQEVTFSREDLLELVKAEEEVAKQNGKPEEDVRRKRTTVHGYLGGKVDLNEASNAIYDLSHTLLGGYVPKRQLESLSSVDFAHYFHKTLECEDALQIYEVFVGNGYGQIAAQLNSRMINTGDTSPGTPASGSDNNGTETVPAKVVRRVIVCRRCKSRFVGPRRKQELEKHECRLTRG
;
A
#
# COMPACT_ATOMS: atom_id res chain seq x y z
N MET A 1 4.30 -8.43 -11.17
CA MET A 1 5.17 -8.37 -9.97
C MET A 1 6.59 -7.89 -10.33
N ASN A 2 6.76 -6.79 -11.06
CA ASN A 2 8.10 -6.29 -11.46
C ASN A 2 8.52 -5.00 -10.73
N VAL A 3 7.59 -4.34 -10.03
CA VAL A 3 7.81 -3.05 -9.38
C VAL A 3 8.53 -3.20 -8.04
N THR A 4 8.36 -4.33 -7.35
CA THR A 4 9.06 -4.67 -6.09
C THR A 4 10.54 -4.94 -6.26
N ARG A 5 11.02 -5.23 -7.48
CA ARG A 5 12.41 -5.67 -7.70
C ARG A 5 13.47 -4.59 -7.50
N LYS A 6 13.08 -3.33 -7.34
CA LYS A 6 14.02 -2.21 -7.13
C LYS A 6 13.95 -1.59 -5.73
N LYS A 7 12.99 -2.00 -4.89
CA LYS A 7 12.79 -1.42 -3.56
C LYS A 7 13.32 -2.40 -2.51
N GLY A 8 14.18 -1.91 -1.63
CA GLY A 8 14.75 -2.71 -0.55
C GLY A 8 13.75 -2.96 0.58
N TYR A 9 14.13 -3.83 1.51
CA TYR A 9 13.31 -4.14 2.69
C TYR A 9 12.95 -2.87 3.50
N TYR A 10 13.92 -1.98 3.72
CA TYR A 10 13.70 -0.74 4.47
C TYR A 10 12.83 0.27 3.73
N ASP A 11 12.91 0.33 2.40
CA ASP A 11 12.04 1.18 1.59
C ASP A 11 10.57 0.76 1.76
N VAL A 12 10.33 -0.56 1.72
CA VAL A 12 8.99 -1.14 1.93
C VAL A 12 8.46 -0.81 3.32
N ILE A 13 9.26 -0.94 4.37
CA ILE A 13 8.85 -0.57 5.74
C ILE A 13 8.55 0.93 5.83
N ALA A 14 9.41 1.78 5.26
CA ALA A 14 9.22 3.22 5.27
C ALA A 14 7.89 3.60 4.60
N GLY A 15 7.61 3.05 3.41
CA GLY A 15 6.35 3.29 2.71
C GLY A 15 5.12 2.79 3.47
N LEU A 16 5.17 1.59 4.06
CA LEU A 16 4.06 1.07 4.87
C LEU A 16 3.82 1.87 6.15
N SER A 17 4.88 2.43 6.73
CA SER A 17 4.79 3.30 7.91
C SER A 17 4.18 4.66 7.59
N ALA A 18 4.43 5.20 6.39
CA ALA A 18 3.90 6.49 5.95
C ALA A 18 2.36 6.52 5.86
N PHE A 19 1.73 5.36 5.61
CA PHE A 19 0.28 5.21 5.58
C PHE A 19 -0.33 4.67 6.88
N GLU A 20 0.47 4.46 7.93
CA GLU A 20 0.01 3.82 9.18
C GLU A 20 -0.64 2.43 8.94
N CYS A 21 -0.28 1.75 7.83
CA CYS A 21 -0.88 0.48 7.38
C CYS A 21 0.02 -0.74 7.68
N SER A 22 1.13 -0.54 8.39
CA SER A 22 2.14 -1.58 8.62
C SER A 22 1.58 -2.87 9.26
N GLN A 23 0.55 -2.74 10.10
CA GLN A 23 -0.12 -3.87 10.76
C GLN A 23 -1.01 -4.72 9.84
N GLU A 24 -1.35 -4.22 8.65
CA GLU A 24 -2.25 -4.92 7.72
C GLU A 24 -1.50 -5.89 6.79
N VAL A 25 -0.17 -5.73 6.69
CA VAL A 25 0.68 -6.51 5.79
C VAL A 25 1.49 -7.52 6.59
N THR A 26 1.50 -8.77 6.13
CA THR A 26 2.35 -9.83 6.69
C THR A 26 3.18 -10.44 5.57
N PHE A 27 4.48 -10.60 5.82
CA PHE A 27 5.40 -11.16 4.84
C PHE A 27 5.59 -12.67 5.07
N SER A 28 5.63 -13.43 3.99
CA SER A 28 6.10 -14.82 4.05
C SER A 28 7.63 -14.86 4.15
N ARG A 29 8.16 -16.04 4.50
CA ARG A 29 9.61 -16.26 4.54
C ARG A 29 10.27 -16.03 3.17
N GLU A 30 9.56 -16.37 2.10
CA GLU A 30 10.06 -16.23 0.73
C GLU A 30 10.15 -14.75 0.33
N ASP A 31 9.12 -13.95 0.68
CA ASP A 31 9.08 -12.52 0.40
C ASP A 31 10.23 -11.78 1.10
N LEU A 32 10.51 -12.12 2.37
CA LEU A 32 11.62 -11.52 3.12
C LEU A 32 12.98 -11.84 2.48
N LEU A 33 13.16 -13.06 1.99
CA LEU A 33 14.40 -13.45 1.30
C LEU A 33 14.55 -12.74 -0.06
N GLU A 34 13.46 -12.47 -0.77
CA GLU A 34 13.49 -11.71 -2.02
C GLU A 34 13.83 -10.23 -1.77
N LEU A 35 13.23 -9.61 -0.75
CA LEU A 35 13.48 -8.21 -0.39
C LEU A 35 14.94 -7.96 0.05
N VAL A 36 15.54 -8.89 0.79
CA VAL A 36 16.96 -8.80 1.19
C VAL A 36 17.90 -8.98 -0.01
N LYS A 37 17.58 -9.89 -0.93
CA LYS A 37 18.37 -10.08 -2.16
C LYS A 37 18.33 -8.85 -3.07
N ALA A 38 17.16 -8.22 -3.20
CA ALA A 38 17.02 -7.00 -3.98
C ALA A 38 17.91 -5.86 -3.44
N GLU A 39 18.03 -5.73 -2.12
CA GLU A 39 18.90 -4.74 -1.48
C GLU A 39 20.39 -4.96 -1.79
N GLU A 40 20.85 -6.21 -1.76
CA GLU A 40 22.22 -6.56 -2.14
C GLU A 40 22.52 -6.28 -3.62
N GLU A 41 21.55 -6.48 -4.52
CA GLU A 41 21.70 -6.19 -5.94
C GLU A 41 21.79 -4.69 -6.21
N VAL A 42 20.99 -3.86 -5.52
CA VAL A 42 21.06 -2.40 -5.60
C VAL A 42 22.41 -1.88 -5.08
N ALA A 43 22.90 -2.41 -3.96
CA ALA A 43 24.21 -2.05 -3.41
C ALA A 43 25.35 -2.40 -4.37
N LYS A 44 25.26 -3.54 -5.09
CA LYS A 44 26.26 -3.96 -6.08
C LYS A 44 26.21 -3.15 -7.38
N GLN A 45 25.05 -2.59 -7.75
CA GLN A 45 24.92 -1.74 -8.95
C GLN A 45 25.49 -0.34 -8.72
N ASN A 46 25.30 0.25 -7.54
CA ASN A 46 25.84 1.58 -7.21
C ASN A 46 27.37 1.64 -7.09
N GLY A 47 28.03 0.49 -6.93
CA GLY A 47 29.49 0.39 -6.84
C GLY A 47 30.21 0.21 -8.17
N LYS A 48 29.51 0.08 -9.31
CA LYS A 48 30.16 0.02 -10.61
C LYS A 48 30.37 1.46 -11.11
N PRO A 49 31.63 1.91 -11.31
CA PRO A 49 31.86 3.16 -12.00
C PRO A 49 31.26 3.02 -13.40
N GLU A 50 30.40 3.96 -13.79
CA GLU A 50 30.00 4.08 -15.19
C GLU A 50 31.28 4.08 -16.02
N GLU A 51 31.44 3.07 -16.88
CA GLU A 51 32.38 3.16 -17.98
C GLU A 51 31.91 4.34 -18.82
N ASP A 52 32.50 5.49 -18.53
CA ASP A 52 32.35 6.73 -19.26
C ASP A 52 33.04 6.51 -20.61
N VAL A 53 32.35 5.75 -21.48
CA VAL A 53 32.73 5.57 -22.87
C VAL A 53 32.82 6.97 -23.40
N ARG A 54 34.05 7.42 -23.70
CA ARG A 54 34.40 8.74 -24.26
C ARG A 54 33.74 8.94 -25.63
N ARG A 55 32.42 8.97 -25.66
CA ARG A 55 31.61 9.33 -26.82
C ARG A 55 31.84 10.81 -27.01
N LYS A 56 32.21 11.17 -28.25
CA LYS A 56 32.34 12.57 -28.63
C LYS A 56 31.02 13.26 -28.31
N ARG A 57 31.07 14.31 -27.49
CA ARG A 57 29.88 15.08 -27.11
C ARG A 57 29.41 15.84 -28.34
N THR A 58 28.19 15.55 -28.81
CA THR A 58 27.55 16.30 -29.89
C THR A 58 27.29 17.73 -29.43
N THR A 59 27.56 18.71 -30.29
CA THR A 59 27.29 20.12 -30.00
C THR A 59 25.80 20.39 -30.16
N VAL A 60 25.12 20.66 -29.05
CA VAL A 60 23.66 20.87 -29.01
C VAL A 60 23.26 22.34 -29.23
N HIS A 61 24.13 23.29 -28.85
CA HIS A 61 23.82 24.72 -28.86
C HIS A 61 24.94 25.57 -29.46
N GLY A 62 24.59 26.74 -30.00
CA GLY A 62 25.52 27.67 -30.64
C GLY A 62 26.09 28.77 -29.75
N TYR A 63 25.83 28.78 -28.44
CA TYR A 63 26.19 29.91 -27.56
C TYR A 63 27.68 30.26 -27.53
N LEU A 64 28.56 29.28 -27.71
CA LEU A 64 30.01 29.46 -27.73
C LEU A 64 30.57 29.60 -29.17
N GLY A 65 29.71 29.70 -30.18
CA GLY A 65 30.07 29.62 -31.59
C GLY A 65 30.26 28.18 -32.07
N GLY A 66 29.92 27.93 -33.33
CA GLY A 66 29.96 26.60 -33.95
C GLY A 66 28.70 26.31 -34.77
N LYS A 67 28.83 25.54 -35.86
CA LYS A 67 27.67 25.07 -36.63
C LYS A 67 27.02 23.93 -35.85
N VAL A 68 25.72 24.07 -35.61
CA VAL A 68 24.89 23.02 -34.98
C VAL A 68 24.17 22.30 -36.10
N ASP A 69 24.46 21.01 -36.25
CA ASP A 69 23.70 20.15 -37.14
C ASP A 69 22.43 19.69 -36.40
N LEU A 70 21.30 20.28 -36.77
CA LEU A 70 20.00 20.04 -36.13
C LEU A 70 19.60 18.55 -36.13
N ASN A 71 20.01 17.80 -37.17
CA ASN A 71 19.75 16.37 -37.28
C ASN A 71 20.58 15.54 -36.29
N GLU A 72 21.81 15.97 -35.98
CA GLU A 72 22.65 15.28 -34.99
C GLU A 72 22.16 15.64 -33.57
N ALA A 73 21.85 16.91 -33.34
CA ALA A 73 21.29 17.38 -32.08
C ALA A 73 19.92 16.73 -31.78
N SER A 74 19.03 16.54 -32.74
CA SER A 74 17.72 15.91 -32.49
C SER A 74 17.83 14.44 -32.09
N ASN A 75 18.91 13.76 -32.52
CA ASN A 75 19.14 12.34 -32.24
C ASN A 75 19.94 12.12 -30.94
N ALA A 76 20.43 13.20 -30.31
CA ALA A 76 21.13 13.10 -29.04
C ALA A 76 20.16 12.77 -27.90
N ILE A 77 20.62 11.95 -26.95
CA ILE A 77 19.87 11.63 -25.74
C ILE A 77 20.12 12.76 -24.74
N TYR A 78 19.04 13.42 -24.33
CA TYR A 78 19.06 14.50 -23.35
C TYR A 78 18.64 13.96 -21.99
N ASP A 79 19.59 13.90 -21.05
CA ASP A 79 19.25 13.69 -19.64
C ASP A 79 19.19 15.04 -18.91
N LEU A 80 17.98 15.41 -18.49
CA LEU A 80 17.69 16.63 -17.73
C LEU A 80 17.07 16.31 -16.36
N SER A 81 17.31 15.09 -15.86
CA SER A 81 16.74 14.57 -14.60
C SER A 81 17.05 15.41 -13.36
N HIS A 82 18.13 16.21 -13.39
CA HIS A 82 18.47 17.12 -12.30
C HIS A 82 17.57 18.37 -12.21
N THR A 83 16.73 18.64 -13.22
CA THR A 83 15.81 19.79 -13.23
C THR A 83 14.36 19.34 -13.00
N LEU A 84 13.61 20.09 -12.18
CA LEU A 84 12.22 19.74 -11.84
C LEU A 84 11.20 20.09 -12.95
N LEU A 85 11.49 21.12 -13.75
CA LEU A 85 10.59 21.62 -14.81
C LEU A 85 11.17 21.41 -16.23
N GLY A 86 12.26 20.65 -16.34
CA GLY A 86 12.97 20.43 -17.60
C GLY A 86 13.88 21.60 -18.01
N GLY A 87 14.34 21.56 -19.26
CA GLY A 87 15.37 22.48 -19.77
C GLY A 87 14.86 23.88 -20.14
N TYR A 88 13.56 24.05 -20.37
CA TYR A 88 12.97 25.34 -20.68
C TYR A 88 11.46 25.37 -20.39
N VAL A 89 11.00 26.47 -19.76
CA VAL A 89 9.57 26.76 -19.55
C VAL A 89 9.26 28.13 -20.16
N PRO A 90 8.23 28.26 -21.01
CA PRO A 90 7.84 29.55 -21.57
C PRO A 90 7.50 30.58 -20.48
N LYS A 91 8.03 31.80 -20.61
CA LYS A 91 7.88 32.88 -19.62
C LYS A 91 6.42 33.12 -19.20
N ARG A 92 5.52 33.30 -20.18
CA ARG A 92 4.10 33.53 -19.91
C ARG A 92 3.44 32.37 -19.18
N GLN A 93 3.86 31.14 -19.48
CA GLN A 93 3.36 29.96 -18.80
C GLN A 93 3.81 30.00 -17.35
N LEU A 94 5.12 30.14 -17.10
CA LEU A 94 5.70 30.17 -15.76
C LEU A 94 5.09 31.27 -14.87
N GLU A 95 4.86 32.45 -15.42
CA GLU A 95 4.21 33.57 -14.72
C GLU A 95 2.75 33.30 -14.34
N SER A 96 2.07 32.43 -15.09
CA SER A 96 0.66 32.08 -14.87
C SER A 96 0.45 30.81 -14.03
N LEU A 97 1.53 30.09 -13.69
CA LEU A 97 1.42 28.85 -12.93
C LEU A 97 1.05 29.10 -11.46
N SER A 98 0.26 28.19 -10.92
CA SER A 98 -0.11 28.15 -9.51
C SER A 98 1.00 27.50 -8.69
N SER A 99 1.55 28.24 -7.72
CA SER A 99 2.57 27.70 -6.81
C SER A 99 2.03 26.59 -5.90
N VAL A 100 0.76 26.69 -5.52
CA VAL A 100 0.10 25.72 -4.61
C VAL A 100 -0.05 24.36 -5.29
N ASP A 101 -0.48 24.35 -6.55
CA ASP A 101 -0.66 23.10 -7.29
C ASP A 101 0.67 22.39 -7.54
N PHE A 102 1.73 23.16 -7.86
CA PHE A 102 3.07 22.60 -8.03
C PHE A 102 3.68 22.13 -6.71
N ALA A 103 3.44 22.82 -5.58
CA ALA A 103 3.88 22.34 -4.27
C ALA A 103 3.24 20.98 -3.93
N HIS A 104 1.93 20.84 -4.16
CA HIS A 104 1.26 19.55 -3.99
C HIS A 104 1.75 18.48 -4.96
N TYR A 105 2.00 18.86 -6.21
CA TYR A 105 2.56 17.94 -7.21
C TYR A 105 3.95 17.44 -6.78
N PHE A 106 4.85 18.34 -6.39
CA PHE A 106 6.21 17.98 -5.97
C PHE A 106 6.22 17.16 -4.68
N HIS A 107 5.38 17.51 -3.71
CA HIS A 107 5.23 16.68 -2.51
C HIS A 107 4.78 15.26 -2.88
N LYS A 108 3.80 15.15 -3.78
CA LYS A 108 3.30 13.85 -4.25
C LYS A 108 4.35 13.04 -5.03
N THR A 109 5.09 13.67 -5.94
CA THR A 109 6.03 12.96 -6.83
C THR A 109 7.39 12.72 -6.21
N LEU A 110 7.93 13.67 -5.43
CA LEU A 110 9.27 13.53 -4.87
C LEU A 110 9.29 12.82 -3.52
N GLU A 111 8.26 13.03 -2.69
CA GLU A 111 8.24 12.49 -1.32
C GLU A 111 7.29 11.29 -1.20
N CYS A 112 6.11 11.32 -1.83
CA CYS A 112 5.09 10.29 -1.64
C CYS A 112 5.07 9.18 -2.71
N GLU A 113 5.81 9.30 -3.81
CA GLU A 113 5.72 8.34 -4.94
C GLU A 113 6.06 6.91 -4.49
N ASP A 114 7.16 6.76 -3.74
CA ASP A 114 7.61 5.48 -3.22
C ASP A 114 6.58 4.84 -2.30
N ALA A 115 6.05 5.63 -1.37
CA ALA A 115 5.03 5.16 -0.45
C ALA A 115 3.76 4.74 -1.22
N LEU A 116 3.30 5.54 -2.19
CA LEU A 116 2.11 5.24 -3.01
C LEU A 116 2.28 3.93 -3.79
N GLN A 117 3.46 3.72 -4.37
CA GLN A 117 3.80 2.49 -5.08
C GLN A 117 3.79 1.27 -4.16
N ILE A 118 4.35 1.39 -2.95
CA ILE A 118 4.34 0.33 -1.93
C ILE A 118 2.90 0.04 -1.48
N TYR A 119 2.11 1.08 -1.24
CA TYR A 119 0.71 0.94 -0.84
C TYR A 119 -0.10 0.18 -1.90
N GLU A 120 0.05 0.50 -3.19
CA GLU A 120 -0.62 -0.20 -4.28
C GLU A 120 -0.26 -1.69 -4.32
N VAL A 121 1.02 -2.02 -4.14
CA VAL A 121 1.51 -3.39 -4.20
C VAL A 121 1.02 -4.24 -3.01
N PHE A 122 1.13 -3.71 -1.79
CA PHE A 122 0.94 -4.51 -0.57
C PHE A 122 -0.45 -4.32 0.06
N VAL A 123 -1.03 -3.13 0.01
CA VAL A 123 -2.35 -2.87 0.65
C VAL A 123 -3.46 -2.89 -0.38
N GLY A 124 -3.29 -2.21 -1.52
CA GLY A 124 -4.29 -2.11 -2.59
C GLY A 124 -4.70 -3.45 -3.18
N ASN A 125 -3.78 -4.42 -3.20
CA ASN A 125 -4.02 -5.77 -3.72
C ASN A 125 -4.37 -6.81 -2.63
N GLY A 126 -4.53 -6.41 -1.37
CA GLY A 126 -4.86 -7.32 -0.27
C GLY A 126 -3.75 -8.31 0.09
N TYR A 127 -2.48 -7.90 -0.03
CA TYR A 127 -1.33 -8.75 0.25
C TYR A 127 -1.36 -9.25 1.70
N GLY A 128 -1.25 -10.56 1.91
CA GLY A 128 -1.28 -11.18 3.23
C GLY A 128 -2.68 -11.43 3.84
N GLN A 129 -3.77 -10.85 3.32
CA GLN A 129 -5.12 -11.17 3.83
C GLN A 129 -5.53 -12.63 3.53
N ILE A 130 -4.98 -13.22 2.46
CA ILE A 130 -5.25 -14.61 2.07
C ILE A 130 -4.46 -15.61 2.94
N ALA A 131 -3.21 -15.31 3.29
CA ALA A 131 -2.36 -16.22 4.08
C ALA A 131 -2.79 -16.30 5.56
N ALA A 132 -3.23 -15.18 6.15
CA ALA A 132 -3.71 -15.17 7.54
C ALA A 132 -5.06 -15.90 7.73
N GLN A 133 -5.89 -15.99 6.68
CA GLN A 133 -7.17 -16.71 6.74
C GLN A 133 -7.01 -18.24 6.62
N LEU A 134 -5.97 -18.73 5.94
CA LEU A 134 -5.72 -20.17 5.82
C LEU A 134 -5.16 -20.78 7.12
N ASN A 135 -4.27 -20.08 7.82
CA ASN A 135 -3.71 -20.57 9.09
C ASN A 135 -4.71 -20.53 10.27
N SER A 136 -5.77 -19.72 10.18
CA SER A 136 -6.82 -19.67 11.22
C SER A 136 -7.84 -20.81 11.13
N ARG A 137 -7.87 -21.58 10.03
CA ARG A 137 -8.81 -22.70 9.86
C ARG A 137 -8.26 -24.05 10.34
N MET A 138 -6.95 -24.18 10.56
CA MET A 138 -6.34 -25.47 10.94
C MET A 138 -6.15 -25.69 12.44
N ILE A 139 -6.52 -24.75 13.31
CA ILE A 139 -6.34 -24.89 14.77
C ILE A 139 -7.62 -25.36 15.51
N ASN A 140 -8.79 -25.38 14.85
CA ASN A 140 -10.08 -25.70 15.49
C ASN A 140 -10.76 -26.99 14.96
N THR A 141 -10.00 -28.07 14.75
CA THR A 141 -10.58 -29.42 14.62
C THR A 141 -9.91 -30.36 15.60
N GLY A 142 -10.25 -30.16 16.88
CA GLY A 142 -9.85 -31.00 17.99
C GLY A 142 -11.02 -31.10 18.98
N ASP A 143 -11.89 -32.07 18.69
CA ASP A 143 -12.61 -32.90 19.65
C ASP A 143 -14.03 -32.53 20.16
N THR A 144 -14.88 -33.56 20.04
CA THR A 144 -16.05 -33.98 20.84
C THR A 144 -17.45 -33.32 20.71
N SER A 145 -18.33 -34.03 19.97
CA SER A 145 -19.81 -34.12 20.08
C SER A 145 -20.27 -34.64 21.47
N PRO A 146 -21.57 -34.72 21.89
CA PRO A 146 -22.83 -34.79 21.09
C PRO A 146 -24.10 -34.09 21.65
N GLY A 147 -25.16 -33.94 20.82
CA GLY A 147 -26.55 -33.73 21.28
C GLY A 147 -27.48 -32.89 20.38
N THR A 148 -28.33 -33.56 19.58
CA THR A 148 -29.48 -33.09 18.76
C THR A 148 -30.78 -32.86 19.60
N PRO A 149 -31.98 -32.49 19.07
CA PRO A 149 -32.41 -31.87 17.79
C PRO A 149 -33.49 -30.72 17.93
N ALA A 150 -33.82 -29.99 16.85
CA ALA A 150 -35.20 -29.77 16.32
C ALA A 150 -35.41 -28.48 15.44
N SER A 151 -35.75 -28.73 14.17
CA SER A 151 -36.68 -28.06 13.22
C SER A 151 -36.82 -26.54 13.04
N GLY A 152 -36.71 -26.11 11.77
CA GLY A 152 -37.35 -24.90 11.21
C GLY A 152 -36.88 -24.52 9.80
N SER A 153 -37.72 -24.80 8.79
CA SER A 153 -37.56 -24.68 7.32
C SER A 153 -37.24 -23.29 6.71
N ASP A 154 -36.51 -23.35 5.59
CA ASP A 154 -36.64 -22.65 4.29
C ASP A 154 -36.50 -21.11 4.15
N ASN A 155 -35.42 -20.64 3.49
CA ASN A 155 -35.41 -20.26 2.06
C ASN A 155 -34.21 -19.37 1.64
N ASN A 156 -33.47 -19.87 0.65
CA ASN A 156 -32.81 -19.23 -0.50
C ASN A 156 -32.32 -17.76 -0.43
N GLY A 157 -31.02 -17.54 -0.66
CA GLY A 157 -30.49 -16.22 -1.05
C GLY A 157 -28.99 -16.00 -0.80
N THR A 158 -28.17 -16.32 -1.80
CA THR A 158 -26.89 -15.67 -2.14
C THR A 158 -25.85 -15.52 -1.00
N GLU A 159 -24.95 -16.50 -0.88
CA GLU A 159 -23.77 -16.43 -0.02
C GLU A 159 -22.78 -15.36 -0.51
N THR A 160 -22.99 -14.13 -0.07
CA THR A 160 -21.95 -13.12 0.01
C THR A 160 -21.14 -13.39 1.27
N VAL A 161 -19.87 -13.75 1.07
CA VAL A 161 -18.90 -14.04 2.14
C VAL A 161 -18.85 -12.83 3.10
N PRO A 162 -19.09 -13.01 4.41
CA PRO A 162 -19.21 -11.88 5.31
C PRO A 162 -17.82 -11.30 5.58
N ALA A 163 -17.63 -10.04 5.19
CA ALA A 163 -16.64 -9.16 5.78
C ALA A 163 -16.65 -9.34 7.30
N LYS A 164 -15.49 -9.27 7.97
CA LYS A 164 -15.38 -9.23 9.44
C LYS A 164 -16.10 -7.97 9.94
N VAL A 165 -17.43 -8.04 10.03
CA VAL A 165 -18.28 -7.06 10.67
C VAL A 165 -17.88 -7.13 12.13
N VAL A 166 -17.22 -6.07 12.62
CA VAL A 166 -17.00 -5.86 14.04
C VAL A 166 -18.37 -5.94 14.71
N ARG A 167 -18.66 -7.08 15.34
CA ARG A 167 -19.95 -7.36 15.97
C ARG A 167 -20.05 -6.48 17.19
N ARG A 168 -20.70 -5.32 17.05
CA ARG A 168 -20.99 -4.43 18.18
C ARG A 168 -21.86 -5.19 19.19
N VAL A 169 -21.32 -5.43 20.39
CA VAL A 169 -21.99 -6.10 21.51
C VAL A 169 -22.38 -5.06 22.56
N ILE A 170 -23.60 -5.15 23.10
CA ILE A 170 -24.01 -4.35 24.26
C ILE A 170 -23.97 -5.26 25.49
N VAL A 171 -23.40 -4.76 26.59
CA VAL A 171 -23.28 -5.51 27.84
C VAL A 171 -24.10 -4.82 28.94
N CYS A 172 -24.93 -5.58 29.64
CA CYS A 172 -25.61 -5.06 30.82
C CYS A 172 -24.58 -4.76 31.93
N ARG A 173 -24.56 -3.52 32.45
CA ARG A 173 -23.64 -3.12 33.52
C ARG A 173 -23.87 -3.84 34.84
N ARG A 174 -25.07 -4.35 35.08
CA ARG A 174 -25.46 -5.00 36.33
C ARG A 174 -25.11 -6.49 36.32
N CYS A 175 -25.60 -7.25 35.35
CA CYS A 175 -25.42 -8.71 35.28
C CYS A 175 -24.35 -9.20 34.28
N LYS A 176 -23.68 -8.28 33.57
CA LYS A 176 -22.69 -8.60 32.53
C LYS A 176 -23.21 -9.49 31.39
N SER A 177 -24.53 -9.61 31.22
CA SER A 177 -25.13 -10.31 30.09
C SER A 177 -24.81 -9.57 28.78
N ARG A 178 -24.56 -10.35 27.72
CA ARG A 178 -24.13 -9.86 26.40
C ARG A 178 -25.28 -9.98 25.41
N PHE A 179 -25.58 -8.89 24.72
CA PHE A 179 -26.62 -8.81 23.70
C PHE A 179 -25.97 -8.52 22.34
N VAL A 180 -26.27 -9.36 21.35
CA VAL A 180 -25.63 -9.33 20.02
C VAL A 180 -26.72 -9.29 18.95
N GLY A 181 -26.44 -8.62 17.83
CA GLY A 181 -27.36 -8.53 16.69
C GLY A 181 -28.11 -7.20 16.59
N PRO A 182 -28.99 -7.06 15.59
CA PRO A 182 -29.67 -5.79 15.29
C PRO A 182 -30.66 -5.36 16.38
N ARG A 183 -31.24 -6.31 17.13
CA ARG A 183 -32.22 -6.05 18.21
C ARG A 183 -31.59 -5.99 19.61
N ARG A 184 -30.27 -5.97 19.72
CA ARG A 184 -29.52 -5.95 20.99
C ARG A 184 -29.96 -4.86 21.99
N LYS A 185 -30.45 -3.71 21.51
CA LYS A 185 -30.97 -2.63 22.37
C LYS A 185 -32.35 -2.97 22.94
N GLN A 186 -33.25 -3.52 22.12
CA GLN A 186 -34.58 -3.96 22.57
C GLN A 186 -34.50 -5.16 23.49
N GLU A 187 -33.56 -6.08 23.25
CA GLU A 187 -33.29 -7.21 24.14
C GLU A 187 -32.74 -6.75 25.48
N LEU A 188 -31.86 -5.74 25.50
CA LEU A 188 -31.43 -5.09 26.75
C LEU A 188 -32.60 -4.35 27.43
N GLU A 189 -33.52 -3.71 26.72
CA GLU A 189 -34.65 -3.03 27.38
C GLU A 189 -35.64 -4.03 28.02
N LYS A 190 -35.81 -5.19 27.40
CA LYS A 190 -36.68 -6.26 27.91
C LYS A 190 -36.00 -7.20 28.89
N HIS A 191 -34.68 -7.09 29.08
CA HIS A 191 -33.99 -8.01 29.98
C HIS A 191 -34.36 -7.72 31.43
N GLU A 192 -34.84 -8.74 32.12
CA GLU A 192 -35.04 -8.69 33.56
C GLU A 192 -33.69 -8.96 34.25
N CYS A 193 -33.02 -7.89 34.66
CA CYS A 193 -31.77 -8.01 35.38
C CYS A 193 -32.01 -8.58 36.79
N ARG A 194 -31.68 -9.86 37.00
CA ARG A 194 -31.85 -10.56 38.29
C ARG A 194 -30.87 -10.16 39.40
N LEU A 195 -30.05 -9.14 39.21
CA LEU A 195 -29.22 -8.56 40.28
C LEU A 195 -30.00 -7.43 40.96
N THR A 196 -30.73 -7.81 42.00
CA THR A 196 -31.27 -6.91 43.02
C THR A 196 -30.13 -6.15 43.70
N ARG A 197 -30.36 -4.87 43.98
CA ARG A 197 -29.44 -3.99 44.72
C ARG A 197 -29.01 -4.68 46.03
N GLY A 198 -27.73 -5.00 46.14
CA GLY A 198 -26.99 -5.03 47.41
C GLY A 198 -26.31 -3.69 47.57
#